data_AF-A0A4P0Y2I9-F1
#
_entry.id   AF-A0A4P0Y2I9-F1
#
_cell.length_a   1.000
_cell.length_b   1.000
_cell.length_c   1.000
_cell.angle_alpha   90.00
_cell.angle_beta   90.00
_cell.angle_gamma   90.00
#
_symmetry.space_group_name_H-M   'P 1'
#
loop_
_entity.id
_entity.type
_entity.pdbx_description
1 polymer ?
#
loop_
_entity_poly.entity_id
_entity_poly.type
_entity_poly.pdbx_seq_one_letter_code
_entity_poly.pdbx_strand_id
1 'polypeptide(L)'
;MKKHFAQFHAFITEQQSWFEQHLAADFEQSWDDPVWVCGSNGSGWLRGNGKNKLRFDEISRTKGIEGRHAVEEDYVRFMKALLVLVYRRRNRSISPAVAVATLMILKRWYHSLLS
;
A
#
# COMPACT_ATOMS: atom_id res chain seq x y z
N MET A 1 14.22 10.41 19.08
CA MET A 1 14.27 9.41 17.99
C MET A 1 13.57 8.09 18.33
N LYS A 2 13.98 7.32 19.37
CA LYS A 2 13.39 6.01 19.71
C LYS A 2 11.85 5.97 19.84
N LYS A 3 11.25 7.02 20.43
CA LYS A 3 9.78 7.13 20.60
C LYS A 3 9.01 7.23 19.27
N HIS A 4 9.58 7.89 18.26
CA HIS A 4 8.93 8.05 16.96
C HIS A 4 8.95 6.74 16.15
N PHE A 5 10.03 5.97 16.23
CA PHE A 5 10.10 4.63 15.62
C PHE A 5 9.12 3.65 16.29
N ALA A 6 8.97 3.71 17.62
CA ALA A 6 7.98 2.90 18.32
C ALA A 6 6.53 3.23 17.88
N GLN A 7 6.22 4.51 17.70
CA GLN A 7 4.91 4.95 17.19
C GLN A 7 4.69 4.51 15.73
N PHE A 8 5.74 4.51 14.92
CA PHE A 8 5.69 4.05 13.54
C PHE A 8 5.39 2.54 13.44
N HIS A 9 6.10 1.70 14.19
CA HIS A 9 5.82 0.27 14.20
C HIS A 9 4.45 -0.03 14.81
N ALA A 10 4.04 0.68 15.87
CA ALA A 10 2.71 0.53 16.44
C ALA A 10 1.62 0.86 15.41
N PHE A 11 1.79 1.90 14.61
CA PHE A 11 0.88 2.23 13.51
C PHE A 11 0.79 1.11 12.49
N ILE A 12 1.93 0.59 12.00
CA ILE A 12 1.95 -0.52 11.05
C ILE A 12 1.24 -1.74 11.63
N THR A 13 1.59 -2.14 12.85
CA THR A 13 0.99 -3.31 13.53
C THR A 13 -0.51 -3.16 13.71
N GLU A 14 -1.00 -1.96 14.05
CA GLU A 14 -2.44 -1.69 14.15
C GLU A 14 -3.14 -1.91 12.80
N GLN A 15 -2.60 -1.33 11.72
CA GLN A 15 -3.23 -1.45 10.40
C GLN A 15 -3.16 -2.88 9.85
N GLN A 16 -2.04 -3.57 10.05
CA GLN A 16 -1.87 -4.97 9.69
C GLN A 16 -2.87 -5.85 10.45
N SER A 17 -2.94 -5.72 11.77
CA SER A 17 -3.88 -6.52 12.58
C SER A 17 -5.32 -6.30 12.13
N TRP A 18 -5.68 -5.06 11.80
CA TRP A 18 -7.01 -4.76 11.29
C TRP A 18 -7.26 -5.39 9.92
N PHE A 19 -6.28 -5.33 9.01
CA PHE A 19 -6.35 -5.98 7.70
C PHE A 19 -6.60 -7.49 7.84
N GLU A 20 -5.83 -8.18 8.67
CA GLU A 20 -5.97 -9.63 8.88
C GLU A 20 -7.36 -9.99 9.42
N GLN A 21 -7.90 -9.17 10.33
CA GLN A 21 -9.20 -9.44 10.95
C GLN A 21 -10.40 -9.14 10.04
N HIS A 22 -10.28 -8.19 9.10
CA HIS A 22 -11.44 -7.65 8.39
C HIS A 22 -11.39 -7.79 6.87
N LEU A 23 -10.19 -7.96 6.28
CA LEU A 23 -9.98 -7.91 4.84
C LEU A 23 -9.34 -9.19 4.29
N ALA A 24 -8.53 -9.89 5.07
CA ALA A 24 -7.81 -11.07 4.57
C ALA A 24 -8.73 -12.22 4.14
N ALA A 25 -9.92 -12.35 4.74
CA ALA A 25 -10.82 -13.48 4.50
C ALA A 25 -11.36 -13.56 3.06
N ASP A 26 -11.55 -12.43 2.37
CA ASP A 26 -12.09 -12.35 1.00
C ASP A 26 -11.09 -11.74 0.00
N PHE A 27 -9.84 -11.60 0.43
CA PHE A 27 -8.76 -11.02 -0.35
C PHE A 27 -7.71 -12.08 -0.69
N GLU A 28 -7.40 -12.22 -1.97
CA GLU A 28 -6.57 -13.30 -2.52
C GLU A 28 -5.08 -13.15 -2.17
N GLN A 29 -4.61 -11.92 -1.91
CA GLN A 29 -3.22 -11.66 -1.54
C GLN A 29 -3.06 -11.51 -0.02
N SER A 30 -1.91 -11.93 0.50
CA SER A 30 -1.53 -11.78 1.90
C SER A 30 -0.98 -10.39 2.20
N TRP A 31 -0.86 -10.05 3.49
CA TRP A 31 -0.18 -8.82 3.89
C TRP A 31 1.26 -8.76 3.40
N ASP A 32 1.98 -9.88 3.34
CA ASP A 32 3.41 -9.91 3.01
C ASP A 32 3.67 -9.93 1.50
N ASP A 33 2.65 -10.20 0.68
CA ASP A 33 2.81 -10.25 -0.77
C ASP A 33 3.33 -8.92 -1.34
N PRO A 34 4.34 -8.94 -2.23
CA PRO A 34 4.92 -7.72 -2.79
C PRO A 34 3.96 -6.98 -3.73
N VAL A 35 2.89 -7.65 -4.17
CA VAL A 35 1.91 -7.14 -5.13
C VAL A 35 0.51 -7.48 -4.69
N TRP A 36 -0.37 -6.48 -4.68
CA TRP A 36 -1.82 -6.65 -4.54
C TRP A 36 -2.53 -6.37 -5.86
N VAL A 37 -3.52 -7.19 -6.22
CA VAL A 37 -4.28 -7.03 -7.47
C VAL A 37 -5.54 -6.22 -7.20
N CYS A 38 -5.83 -5.23 -8.04
CA CYS A 38 -7.02 -4.39 -7.90
C CYS A 38 -7.75 -4.18 -9.23
N GLY A 39 -9.04 -3.84 -9.13
CA GLY A 39 -9.92 -3.71 -10.27
C GLY A 39 -10.69 -5.00 -10.57
N SER A 40 -10.91 -5.28 -11.85
CA SER A 40 -11.75 -6.39 -12.33
C SER A 40 -11.20 -7.77 -11.97
N ASN A 41 -9.87 -7.88 -11.88
CA ASN A 41 -9.18 -9.06 -11.38
C ASN A 41 -8.85 -8.96 -9.88
N GLY A 42 -9.31 -7.91 -9.20
CA GLY A 42 -9.11 -7.73 -7.76
C GLY A 42 -10.13 -8.53 -6.95
N SER A 43 -9.75 -8.81 -5.71
CA SER A 43 -10.54 -9.52 -4.70
C SER A 43 -10.95 -8.59 -3.55
N GLY A 44 -11.98 -9.00 -2.80
CA GLY A 44 -12.48 -8.31 -1.61
C GLY A 44 -12.59 -6.79 -1.78
N TRP A 45 -11.96 -6.08 -0.84
CA TRP A 45 -11.98 -4.61 -0.74
C TRP A 45 -11.28 -3.84 -1.87
N LEU A 46 -10.51 -4.51 -2.73
CA LEU A 46 -9.83 -3.89 -3.89
C LEU A 46 -10.48 -4.25 -5.24
N ARG A 47 -11.64 -4.91 -5.22
CA ARG A 47 -12.44 -5.17 -6.41
C ARG A 47 -13.06 -3.87 -6.95
N GLY A 48 -13.05 -3.70 -8.27
CA GLY A 48 -13.68 -2.55 -8.92
C GLY A 48 -13.45 -2.51 -10.42
N ASN A 49 -13.58 -1.33 -11.03
CA ASN A 49 -13.36 -1.15 -12.47
C ASN A 49 -11.87 -0.95 -12.82
N GLY A 50 -11.49 -1.35 -14.03
CA GLY A 50 -10.11 -1.29 -14.52
C GLY A 50 -9.30 -2.56 -14.23
N LYS A 51 -8.04 -2.61 -14.67
CA LYS A 51 -7.11 -3.72 -14.40
C LYS A 51 -5.80 -3.13 -13.91
N ASN A 52 -5.50 -3.26 -12.63
CA ASN A 52 -4.33 -2.64 -12.02
C ASN A 52 -3.65 -3.59 -11.02
N LYS A 53 -2.38 -3.31 -10.75
CA LYS A 53 -1.59 -3.99 -9.71
C LYS A 53 -0.91 -2.94 -8.84
N LEU A 54 -0.94 -3.15 -7.54
CA LEU A 54 -0.26 -2.36 -6.54
C LEU A 54 1.00 -3.12 -6.15
N ARG A 55 2.11 -2.83 -6.84
CA ARG A 55 3.43 -3.37 -6.50
C ARG A 55 4.09 -2.47 -5.47
N PHE A 56 4.50 -3.00 -4.31
CA PHE A 56 5.03 -2.19 -3.21
C PHE A 56 6.56 -2.22 -3.11
N ASP A 57 7.18 -3.33 -3.49
CA ASP A 57 8.61 -3.62 -3.33
C ASP A 57 9.54 -2.87 -4.31
N GLU A 58 8.99 -2.27 -5.36
CA GLU A 58 9.79 -1.50 -6.32
C GLU A 58 9.07 -0.22 -6.81
N ILE A 59 9.84 0.80 -7.15
CA ILE A 59 9.40 1.94 -7.96
C ILE A 59 9.85 1.69 -9.39
N SER A 60 8.90 1.55 -10.31
CA SER A 60 9.17 1.45 -11.75
C SER A 60 9.34 2.84 -12.36
N ARG A 61 9.90 2.87 -13.58
CA ARG A 61 10.09 4.10 -14.35
C ARG A 61 8.76 4.85 -14.49
N THR A 62 8.73 6.06 -13.96
CA THR A 62 7.58 6.98 -14.06
C THR A 62 8.08 8.40 -14.28
N LYS A 63 7.20 9.32 -14.72
CA LYS A 63 7.62 10.69 -15.03
C LYS A 63 8.27 11.35 -13.80
N GLY A 64 9.56 11.70 -13.93
CA GLY A 64 10.39 12.29 -12.88
C GLY A 64 11.17 11.29 -12.00
N ILE A 65 11.10 9.98 -12.27
CA ILE A 65 11.90 8.94 -11.60
C ILE A 65 12.48 8.01 -12.66
N GLU A 66 13.81 8.01 -12.79
CA GLU A 66 14.52 7.16 -13.74
C GLU A 66 14.83 5.78 -13.15
N GLY A 67 14.90 4.75 -13.99
CA GLY A 67 15.28 3.40 -13.56
C GLY A 67 14.22 2.63 -12.77
N ARG A 68 14.68 1.56 -12.10
CA ARG A 68 13.91 0.80 -11.11
C ARG A 68 14.62 0.91 -9.76
N HIS A 69 13.87 1.22 -8.72
CA HIS A 69 14.40 1.35 -7.36
C HIS A 69 13.72 0.33 -6.46
N ALA A 70 14.49 -0.44 -5.70
CA ALA A 70 13.94 -1.25 -4.62
C ALA A 70 13.40 -0.34 -3.50
N VAL A 71 12.35 -0.78 -2.83
CA VAL A 71 11.79 -0.07 -1.68
C VAL A 71 12.07 -0.88 -0.42
N GLU A 72 12.68 -0.23 0.57
CA GLU A 72 12.97 -0.82 1.87
C GLU A 72 11.72 -1.40 2.55
N GLU A 73 11.88 -2.53 3.23
CA GLU A 73 10.77 -3.32 3.76
C GLU A 73 9.87 -2.54 4.72
N ASP A 74 10.47 -1.73 5.60
CA ASP A 74 9.72 -0.86 6.53
C ASP A 74 8.81 0.13 5.78
N TYR A 75 9.28 0.66 4.65
CA TYR A 75 8.49 1.56 3.83
C TYR A 75 7.41 0.82 3.03
N VAL A 76 7.68 -0.41 2.58
CA VAL A 76 6.65 -1.30 2.01
C VAL A 76 5.50 -1.52 2.99
N ARG A 77 5.82 -1.88 4.23
CA ARG A 77 4.83 -2.09 5.30
C ARG A 77 4.06 -0.80 5.62
N PHE A 78 4.76 0.35 5.63
CA PHE A 78 4.12 1.65 5.79
C PHE A 78 3.13 1.98 4.66
N MET A 79 3.48 1.71 3.40
CA MET A 79 2.60 1.97 2.26
C MET A 79 1.30 1.15 2.36
N LYS A 80 1.42 -0.14 2.72
CA LYS A 80 0.26 -1.02 2.94
C LYS A 80 -0.60 -0.52 4.09
N ALA A 81 0.01 -0.16 5.23
CA ALA A 81 -0.68 0.40 6.38
C ALA A 81 -1.46 1.69 6.04
N LEU A 82 -0.84 2.61 5.31
CA LEU A 82 -1.52 3.85 4.91
C LEU A 82 -2.68 3.58 3.95
N LEU A 83 -2.53 2.63 3.03
CA LEU A 83 -3.60 2.27 2.10
C LEU A 83 -4.82 1.69 2.85
N VAL A 84 -4.59 0.81 3.82
CA VAL A 84 -5.64 0.27 4.70
C VAL A 84 -6.29 1.39 5.52
N LEU A 85 -5.51 2.33 6.06
CA LEU A 85 -6.06 3.49 6.77
C LEU A 85 -6.96 4.36 5.87
N VAL A 86 -6.55 4.63 4.62
CA VAL A 86 -7.35 5.40 3.66
C VAL A 86 -8.69 4.70 3.40
N TYR A 87 -8.66 3.38 3.19
CA TYR A 87 -9.88 2.59 3.04
C TYR A 87 -10.78 2.67 4.28
N ARG A 88 -10.22 2.48 5.48
CA ARG A 88 -10.96 2.57 6.76
C ARG A 88 -11.64 3.93 6.92
N ARG A 89 -10.93 5.03 6.62
CA ARG A 89 -11.45 6.40 6.76
C ARG A 89 -12.44 6.81 5.68
N ARG A 90 -12.40 6.19 4.50
CA ARG A 90 -13.35 6.46 3.40
C ARG A 90 -14.57 5.54 3.45
N ASN A 91 -15.16 5.37 4.64
CA ASN A 91 -16.34 4.51 4.85
C ASN A 91 -16.19 3.10 4.27
N ARG A 92 -14.99 2.50 4.38
CA ARG A 92 -14.69 1.16 3.86
C ARG A 92 -14.93 1.04 2.35
N SER A 93 -14.56 2.08 1.62
CA SER A 93 -14.62 2.13 0.16
C SER A 93 -13.37 2.78 -0.41
N ILE A 94 -12.80 2.16 -1.44
CA ILE A 94 -11.71 2.72 -2.23
C ILE A 94 -11.84 2.22 -3.66
N SER A 95 -11.74 3.13 -4.63
CA SER A 95 -11.66 2.71 -6.03
C SER A 95 -10.24 2.26 -6.37
N PRO A 96 -10.06 1.32 -7.31
CA PRO A 96 -8.73 0.93 -7.79
C PRO A 96 -7.87 2.12 -8.24
N ALA A 97 -8.48 3.12 -8.88
CA ALA A 97 -7.79 4.34 -9.30
C ALA A 97 -7.26 5.16 -8.12
N VAL A 98 -8.05 5.30 -7.04
CA VAL A 98 -7.59 5.96 -5.81
C VAL A 98 -6.46 5.17 -5.16
N ALA A 99 -6.57 3.84 -5.08
CA ALA A 99 -5.52 3.01 -4.49
C ALA A 99 -4.19 3.15 -5.23
N VAL A 100 -4.21 3.14 -6.58
CA VAL A 100 -3.04 3.39 -7.42
C VAL A 100 -2.48 4.79 -7.19
N ALA A 101 -3.33 5.82 -7.16
CA ALA A 101 -2.89 7.20 -6.94
C ALA A 101 -2.25 7.39 -5.55
N THR A 102 -2.84 6.81 -4.50
CA THR A 102 -2.28 6.81 -3.14
C THR A 102 -0.89 6.18 -3.13
N LEU A 103 -0.73 4.99 -3.72
CA LEU A 103 0.57 4.31 -3.78
C LEU A 103 1.61 5.14 -4.56
N MET A 104 1.21 5.77 -5.66
CA MET A 104 2.09 6.63 -6.46
C MET A 104 2.62 7.84 -5.68
N ILE A 105 1.78 8.47 -4.85
CA ILE A 105 2.21 9.57 -3.98
C ILE A 105 3.25 9.08 -2.98
N LEU A 106 3.02 7.93 -2.35
CA LEU A 106 3.95 7.37 -1.35
C LEU A 106 5.29 7.00 -1.96
N LYS A 107 5.30 6.40 -3.14
CA LYS A 107 6.54 6.11 -3.87
C LYS A 107 7.32 7.39 -4.19
N ARG A 108 6.64 8.47 -4.55
CA ARG A 108 7.29 9.78 -4.77
C ARG A 108 7.89 10.34 -3.49
N TRP A 109 7.23 10.18 -2.34
CA TRP A 109 7.78 10.57 -1.05
C TRP A 109 9.01 9.74 -0.70
N TYR A 110 8.97 8.41 -0.88
CA TYR A 110 10.13 7.54 -0.67
C TYR A 110 11.33 7.98 -1.50
N HIS A 111 11.12 8.18 -2.81
CA HIS A 111 12.18 8.63 -3.70
C HIS A 111 12.74 9.99 -3.26
N SER A 112 11.89 10.93 -2.85
CA SER A 112 12.31 12.26 -2.38
C SER A 112 13.08 12.24 -1.06
N LEU A 113 12.95 11.18 -0.24
CA LEU A 113 13.71 11.03 1.00
C LEU A 113 15.12 10.48 0.77
N LEU A 114 15.34 9.83 -0.38
CA LEU A 114 16.61 9.20 -0.75
C LEU A 114 17.41 10.03 -1.78
N SER A 115 16.77 10.95 -2.48
CA SER A 115 17.38 11.91 -3.42
C SER A 115 17.94 13.12 -2.70
#